data_AF-A0A8S0XWB8-F1
#
_entry.id   AF-A0A8S0XWB8-F1
#
_cell.length_a   1.000
_cell.length_b   1.000
_cell.length_c   1.000
_cell.angle_alpha   90.00
_cell.angle_beta   90.00
_cell.angle_gamma   90.00
#
_symmetry.space_group_name_H-M   'P 1'
#
loop_
_entity.id
_entity.type
_entity.pdbx_description
1 polymer ?
#
loop_
_entity_poly.entity_id
_entity_poly.type
_entity_poly.pdbx_seq_one_letter_code
_entity_poly.pdbx_strand_id
1 'polypeptide(L)'
;MPLAQPCAIHRVISSLFPSVDCPILFLTQRGPYKGMQSTNIWRVAARIMEEASIRRSKGDRKGFHIFRHHLATTLLSNGVPQAVISDTLGHTAPGSVEAYLSADFVHLKEYALSTACFPVSEGVFAEPF
;
A
#
# COMPACT_ATOMS: atom_id res chain seq x y z
N MET A 1 20.46 -21.51 -9.49
CA MET A 1 19.43 -20.75 -8.73
C MET A 1 19.84 -19.29 -8.75
N PRO A 2 19.05 -18.36 -9.32
CA PRO A 2 19.39 -16.95 -9.21
C PRO A 2 19.19 -16.54 -7.75
N LEU A 3 20.26 -16.04 -7.12
CA LEU A 3 20.20 -15.45 -5.79
C LEU A 3 19.15 -14.35 -5.83
N ALA A 4 18.10 -14.50 -5.02
CA ALA A 4 17.06 -13.49 -4.88
C ALA A 4 17.73 -12.14 -4.59
N GLN A 5 17.48 -11.13 -5.43
CA GLN A 5 18.09 -9.82 -5.22
C GLN A 5 17.69 -9.31 -3.84
N PRO A 6 18.66 -8.88 -2.99
CA PRO A 6 18.34 -8.41 -1.65
C PRO A 6 17.42 -7.20 -1.74
N CYS A 7 16.27 -7.31 -1.05
CA CYS A 7 15.26 -6.26 -0.99
C CYS A 7 15.84 -5.00 -0.34
N ALA A 8 15.17 -3.86 -0.52
CA ALA A 8 15.63 -2.58 0.02
C ALA A 8 15.86 -2.65 1.55
N ILE A 9 15.05 -3.42 2.28
CA ILE A 9 15.21 -3.65 3.71
C ILE A 9 16.53 -4.37 4.01
N HIS A 10 16.85 -5.45 3.29
CA HIS A 10 18.12 -6.16 3.46
C HIS A 10 19.31 -5.23 3.18
N ARG A 11 19.26 -4.40 2.13
CA ARG A 11 20.35 -3.47 1.84
C ARG A 11 20.53 -2.43 2.94
N VAL A 12 19.44 -1.88 3.47
CA VAL A 12 19.48 -0.94 4.59
C VAL A 12 20.07 -1.60 5.83
N ILE A 13 19.68 -2.84 6.13
CA ILE A 13 20.23 -3.59 7.27
C ILE A 13 21.73 -3.87 7.06
N SER A 14 22.13 -4.37 5.89
CA SER A 14 23.52 -4.69 5.61
C SER A 14 24.44 -3.47 5.49
N SER A 15 23.92 -2.32 5.03
CA SER A 15 24.74 -1.11 4.84
C SER A 15 24.83 -0.25 6.10
N LEU A 16 23.80 -0.25 6.94
CA LEU A 16 23.73 0.60 8.13
C LEU A 16 24.14 -0.11 9.43
N PHE A 17 24.18 -1.45 9.45
CA PHE A 17 24.48 -2.22 10.67
C PHE A 17 25.69 -3.18 10.51
N PRO A 18 26.92 -2.70 10.27
CA PRO A 18 28.09 -3.57 10.45
C PRO A 18 28.33 -3.92 11.92
N SER A 19 27.93 -3.09 12.89
CA SER A 19 28.36 -3.26 14.31
C SER A 19 27.55 -2.49 15.37
N VAL A 20 26.34 -1.97 15.07
CA VAL A 20 25.64 -1.05 15.99
C VAL A 20 24.48 -1.76 16.71
N ASP A 21 24.58 -1.91 18.04
CA ASP A 21 23.54 -2.44 18.94
C ASP A 21 22.35 -1.48 19.12
N CYS A 22 21.84 -0.89 18.04
CA CYS A 22 20.65 -0.05 18.08
C CYS A 22 19.45 -0.84 17.56
N PRO A 23 18.40 -1.08 18.38
CA PRO A 23 17.22 -1.83 17.93
C PRO A 23 16.30 -1.03 16.99
N ILE A 24 16.64 0.22 16.67
CA ILE A 24 15.80 1.15 15.92
C ILE A 24 16.38 1.39 14.52
N LEU A 25 15.65 0.93 13.50
CA LEU A 25 16.06 1.04 12.09
C LEU A 25 16.03 2.47 11.54
N PHE A 26 15.03 3.26 11.94
CA PHE A 26 14.80 4.61 11.42
C PHE A 26 15.00 5.65 12.51
N LEU A 27 16.03 6.49 12.36
CA LEU A 27 16.38 7.54 13.30
C LEU A 27 16.12 8.94 12.70
N THR A 28 15.90 9.93 13.55
CA THR A 28 15.89 11.33 13.15
C THR A 28 17.27 11.76 12.66
N GLN A 29 17.35 12.48 11.55
CA GLN A 29 18.64 12.93 10.99
C GLN A 29 19.32 14.01 11.85
N ARG A 30 18.54 14.80 12.60
CA ARG A 30 19.04 15.84 13.49
C ARG A 30 18.99 15.39 14.94
N GLY A 31 20.02 15.75 15.69
CA GLY A 31 20.12 15.49 17.11
C GLY A 31 18.99 16.17 17.91
N PRO A 32 18.54 15.57 19.03
CA PRO A 32 18.93 14.25 19.55
C PRO A 32 18.40 13.11 18.65
N TYR A 33 19.26 12.14 18.31
CA TYR A 33 18.92 10.99 17.47
C TYR A 33 17.91 10.10 18.20
N LYS A 34 16.67 10.13 17.72
CA LYS A 34 15.55 9.38 18.30
C LYS A 34 14.90 8.54 17.23
N GLY A 35 14.21 7.48 17.64
CA GLY A 35 13.38 6.71 16.72
C GLY A 35 12.37 7.59 16.01
N MET A 36 12.21 7.35 14.71
CA MET A 36 11.31 8.14 13.87
C MET A 36 9.86 7.96 14.33
N GLN A 37 9.25 9.05 14.81
CA GLN A 37 7.85 9.04 15.24
C GLN A 37 6.89 8.98 14.05
N SER A 38 5.67 8.50 14.28
CA SER A 38 4.60 8.39 13.27
C SER A 38 4.29 9.71 12.56
N THR A 39 4.43 10.84 13.26
CA THR A 39 4.28 12.19 12.71
C THR A 39 5.38 12.51 11.69
N ASN A 40 6.62 12.10 11.95
CA ASN A 40 7.74 12.27 11.02
C ASN A 40 7.59 11.36 9.81
N ILE A 41 7.16 10.10 10.02
CA ILE A 41 6.79 9.17 8.94
C ILE A 41 5.74 9.80 8.03
N TRP A 42 4.68 10.38 8.60
CA TRP A 42 3.66 11.06 7.81
C TRP A 42 4.23 12.23 7.00
N ARG A 43 5.10 13.06 7.60
CA ARG A 43 5.74 14.19 6.92
C ARG A 43 6.60 13.73 5.74
N VAL A 44 7.32 12.63 5.88
CA VAL A 44 8.10 12.03 4.80
C VAL A 44 7.19 11.60 3.65
N ALA A 45 6.10 10.88 3.94
CA ALA A 45 5.14 10.49 2.88
C ALA A 45 4.45 11.71 2.24
N ALA A 46 4.09 12.71 3.04
CA ALA A 46 3.49 13.95 2.54
C ALA A 46 4.41 14.65 1.54
N ARG A 47 5.70 14.73 1.86
CA ARG A 47 6.73 15.31 0.99
C ARG A 47 6.93 14.50 -0.29
N ILE A 48 7.01 13.17 -0.19
CA ILE A 48 7.13 12.30 -1.37
C ILE A 48 5.94 12.49 -2.32
N MET A 49 4.71 12.54 -1.78
CA MET A 49 3.50 12.76 -2.59
C MET A 49 3.50 14.15 -3.25
N GLU A 50 3.98 15.17 -2.56
CA GLU A 50 4.12 16.53 -3.09
C GLU A 50 5.16 16.60 -4.22
N GLU A 51 6.35 16.02 -4.00
CA GLU A 51 7.41 15.96 -5.01
C GLU A 51 6.97 15.13 -6.24
N ALA A 52 6.12 14.12 -6.04
CA ALA A 52 5.53 13.32 -7.12
C ALA A 52 4.29 13.97 -7.77
N SER A 53 3.90 15.19 -7.39
CA SER A 53 2.71 15.90 -7.90
C SER A 53 1.39 15.14 -7.73
N ILE A 54 1.27 14.32 -6.68
CA ILE A 54 0.08 13.54 -6.37
C ILE A 54 -0.93 14.45 -5.65
N ARG A 55 -2.16 14.54 -6.17
CA ARG A 55 -3.26 15.31 -5.55
C ARG A 55 -3.65 14.71 -4.20
N ARG A 56 -3.93 15.58 -3.21
CA ARG A 56 -4.24 15.20 -1.83
C ARG A 56 -5.56 15.84 -1.37
N SER A 57 -6.67 15.38 -1.90
CA SER A 57 -8.02 15.85 -1.56
C SER A 57 -8.43 15.45 -0.14
N LYS A 58 -9.51 16.05 0.37
CA LYS A 58 -10.12 15.64 1.64
C LYS A 58 -10.82 14.29 1.43
N GLY A 59 -10.43 13.26 2.20
CA GLY A 59 -10.95 11.90 2.05
C GLY A 59 -9.95 10.92 1.40
N ASP A 60 -8.94 11.42 0.69
CA ASP A 60 -7.92 10.56 0.10
C ASP A 60 -7.13 9.81 1.18
N ARG A 61 -6.77 8.55 0.89
CA ARG A 61 -5.81 7.81 1.72
C ARG A 61 -4.48 8.56 1.71
N LYS A 62 -3.91 8.78 2.90
CA LYS A 62 -2.71 9.60 3.09
C LYS A 62 -1.65 8.82 3.86
N GLY A 63 -0.40 9.14 3.58
CA GLY A 63 0.75 8.61 4.32
C GLY A 63 1.13 7.19 3.92
N PHE A 64 1.96 6.55 4.76
CA PHE A 64 2.52 5.24 4.45
C PHE A 64 1.51 4.08 4.43
N HIS A 65 0.28 4.28 4.94
CA HIS A 65 -0.79 3.29 4.83
C HIS A 65 -1.16 2.96 3.38
N ILE A 66 -0.89 3.88 2.44
CA ILE A 66 -1.09 3.66 1.00
C ILE A 66 -0.23 2.49 0.51
N PHE A 67 1.03 2.37 0.98
CA PHE A 67 1.91 1.27 0.57
C PHE A 67 1.39 -0.08 1.06
N ARG A 68 0.91 -0.14 2.32
CA ARG A 68 0.31 -1.36 2.87
C ARG A 68 -0.95 -1.76 2.08
N HIS A 69 -1.78 -0.79 1.74
CA HIS A 69 -2.97 -1.04 0.92
C HIS A 69 -2.58 -1.51 -0.48
N HIS A 70 -1.65 -0.83 -1.14
CA HIS A 70 -1.19 -1.19 -2.48
C HIS A 70 -0.58 -2.59 -2.52
N LEU A 71 0.23 -2.96 -1.52
CA LEU A 71 0.76 -4.31 -1.40
C LEU A 71 -0.36 -5.34 -1.29
N ALA A 72 -1.31 -5.12 -0.39
CA ALA A 72 -2.43 -6.03 -0.18
C ALA A 72 -3.27 -6.23 -1.46
N THR A 73 -3.67 -5.13 -2.11
CA THR A 73 -4.47 -5.18 -3.34
C THR A 73 -3.72 -5.80 -4.50
N THR A 74 -2.41 -5.57 -4.61
CA THR A 74 -1.58 -6.16 -5.67
C THR A 74 -1.41 -7.66 -5.48
N LEU A 75 -1.20 -8.12 -4.23
CA LEU A 75 -1.14 -9.56 -3.96
C LEU A 75 -2.49 -10.22 -4.23
N LEU A 76 -3.58 -9.57 -3.82
CA LEU A 76 -4.94 -10.05 -4.04
C LEU A 76 -5.26 -10.16 -5.54
N SER A 77 -4.98 -9.11 -6.33
CA SER A 77 -5.19 -9.11 -7.78
C SER A 77 -4.33 -10.16 -8.51
N ASN A 78 -3.21 -10.57 -7.93
CA ASN A 78 -2.36 -11.64 -8.45
C ASN A 78 -2.80 -13.04 -8.00
N GLY A 79 -3.96 -13.17 -7.34
CA GLY A 79 -4.51 -14.44 -6.89
C GLY A 79 -3.74 -15.07 -5.72
N VAL A 80 -2.96 -14.28 -4.97
CA VAL A 80 -2.26 -14.80 -3.78
C VAL A 80 -3.29 -15.15 -2.71
N PRO A 81 -3.20 -16.34 -2.07
CA PRO A 81 -4.17 -16.75 -1.06
C PRO A 81 -4.27 -15.74 0.09
N GLN A 82 -5.50 -15.47 0.54
CA GLN A 82 -5.80 -14.51 1.60
C GLN A 82 -5.01 -14.77 2.89
N ALA A 83 -4.77 -16.03 3.24
CA ALA A 83 -3.95 -16.39 4.40
C ALA A 83 -2.50 -15.87 4.28
N VAL A 84 -1.88 -16.04 3.10
CA VAL A 84 -0.51 -15.56 2.83
C VAL A 84 -0.46 -14.03 2.85
N ILE A 85 -1.50 -13.37 2.32
CA ILE A 85 -1.61 -11.91 2.38
C ILE A 85 -1.76 -11.45 3.84
N SER A 86 -2.61 -12.10 4.62
CA SER A 86 -2.81 -11.80 6.05
C SER A 86 -1.50 -11.92 6.83
N ASP A 87 -0.77 -13.01 6.63
CA ASP A 87 0.53 -13.26 7.26
C ASP A 87 1.57 -12.22 6.83
N THR A 88 1.65 -11.91 5.54
CA THR A 88 2.58 -10.90 5.00
C THR A 88 2.31 -9.51 5.58
N LEU A 89 1.04 -9.18 5.80
CA LEU A 89 0.64 -7.93 6.44
C LEU A 89 0.82 -7.99 7.97
N GLY A 90 0.92 -9.17 8.57
CA GLY A 90 0.94 -9.34 10.03
C GLY A 90 -0.44 -9.10 10.66
N HIS A 91 -1.51 -9.41 9.93
CA HIS A 91 -2.85 -9.41 10.48
C HIS A 91 -3.15 -10.76 11.14
N THR A 92 -3.58 -10.71 12.40
CA THR A 92 -4.02 -11.89 13.17
C THR A 92 -5.49 -12.26 12.92
N ALA A 93 -6.28 -11.36 12.32
CA ALA A 93 -7.70 -11.59 12.07
C ALA A 93 -7.97 -11.82 10.56
N PRO A 94 -8.63 -12.92 10.16
CA PRO A 94 -8.90 -13.25 8.75
C PRO A 94 -9.72 -12.19 8.00
N GLY A 95 -10.66 -11.52 8.69
CA GLY A 95 -11.53 -10.48 8.12
C GLY A 95 -10.81 -9.17 7.78
N SER A 96 -9.56 -9.00 8.19
CA SER A 96 -8.78 -7.79 7.89
C SER A 96 -8.44 -7.63 6.40
N VAL A 97 -8.51 -8.71 5.62
CA VAL A 97 -8.28 -8.69 4.18
C VAL A 97 -9.54 -8.30 3.40
N GLU A 98 -10.72 -8.37 4.03
CA GLU A 98 -12.01 -7.98 3.44
C GLU A 98 -12.02 -6.51 3.01
N ALA A 99 -11.30 -5.65 3.74
CA ALA A 99 -11.09 -4.24 3.39
C ALA A 99 -10.35 -4.02 2.05
N TYR A 100 -9.72 -5.06 1.48
CA TYR A 100 -9.05 -5.01 0.19
C TYR A 100 -9.84 -5.67 -0.94
N LEU A 101 -10.85 -6.51 -0.64
CA LEU A 101 -11.68 -7.16 -1.66
C LEU A 101 -12.41 -6.15 -2.54
N SER A 102 -12.90 -5.05 -1.95
CA SER A 102 -13.54 -3.96 -2.70
C SER A 102 -12.62 -3.25 -3.69
N ALA A 103 -11.31 -3.40 -3.56
CA ALA A 103 -10.32 -2.84 -4.47
C ALA A 103 -9.85 -3.83 -5.54
N ASP A 104 -10.24 -5.11 -5.45
CA ASP A 104 -9.94 -6.12 -6.46
C ASP A 104 -10.94 -6.08 -7.61
N PHE A 105 -10.86 -4.98 -8.37
CA PHE A 105 -11.75 -4.74 -9.50
C PHE A 105 -11.66 -5.83 -10.57
N VAL A 106 -10.50 -6.48 -10.72
CA VAL A 106 -10.27 -7.52 -11.73
C VAL A 106 -11.17 -8.72 -11.45
N HIS A 107 -11.10 -9.29 -10.25
CA HIS A 107 -11.93 -10.42 -9.89
C HIS A 107 -13.39 -10.02 -9.67
N LEU A 108 -13.67 -8.82 -9.12
CA LEU A 108 -15.05 -8.33 -8.99
C LEU A 108 -15.78 -8.24 -10.34
N LYS A 109 -15.06 -7.91 -11.42
CA LYS A 109 -15.62 -7.86 -12.77
C LYS A 109 -16.04 -9.22 -13.30
N GLU A 110 -15.38 -10.31 -12.88
CA GLU A 110 -15.76 -11.67 -13.29
C GLU A 110 -17.14 -12.08 -12.76
N TYR A 111 -17.52 -11.54 -11.60
CA TYR A 111 -18.83 -11.75 -10.98
C TYR A 111 -19.85 -10.68 -11.35
N ALA A 112 -19.50 -9.71 -12.20
CA ALA A 112 -20.42 -8.68 -12.64
C ALA A 112 -21.48 -9.28 -13.59
N LEU A 113 -22.75 -9.03 -13.29
CA LEU A 113 -23.83 -9.38 -14.19
C LEU A 113 -23.74 -8.54 -15.48
N SER A 114 -23.99 -9.17 -16.62
CA SER A 114 -24.01 -8.48 -17.90
C SER A 114 -25.11 -7.41 -17.93
N THR A 115 -24.74 -6.19 -18.30
CA THR A 115 -25.69 -5.09 -18.55
C THR A 115 -26.32 -5.18 -19.93
N ALA A 116 -26.01 -6.21 -20.74
CA ALA A 116 -26.56 -6.38 -22.09
C ALA A 116 -28.11 -6.48 -22.09
N CYS A 117 -28.70 -6.99 -21.01
CA CYS A 117 -30.17 -7.04 -20.84
C CYS A 117 -30.78 -5.72 -20.33
N PHE A 118 -29.96 -4.73 -19.99
CA PHE A 118 -30.37 -3.43 -19.46
C PHE A 118 -29.70 -2.31 -20.25
N PRO A 119 -30.12 -2.08 -21.52
CA PRO A 119 -29.56 -1.01 -22.33
C PRO A 119 -29.78 0.33 -21.63
N VAL A 120 -28.67 0.99 -21.27
CA VAL A 120 -28.69 2.33 -20.68
C VAL A 120 -28.92 3.33 -21.81
N SER A 121 -29.91 4.23 -21.66
CA SER A 121 -30.19 5.25 -22.66
C SER A 121 -28.99 6.21 -22.81
N GLU A 122 -28.68 6.60 -24.06
CA GLU A 122 -27.52 7.45 -24.39
C GLU A 122 -27.47 8.78 -23.60
N GLY A 123 -28.61 9.26 -23.09
CA GLY A 123 -28.70 10.49 -22.29
C GLY A 123 -28.13 10.39 -20.87
N VAL A 124 -27.75 9.19 -20.38
CA VAL A 124 -27.23 9.01 -19.01
C VAL A 124 -25.72 9.33 -18.89
N PHE A 125 -24.97 9.25 -19.99
CA PHE A 125 -23.52 9.52 -20.01
C PHE A 125 -23.15 10.87 -20.64
N ALA A 126 -24.15 11.68 -21.03
CA ALA A 126 -23.96 12.87 -21.86
C ALA A 126 -23.61 14.16 -21.07
N GLU A 127 -23.52 14.11 -19.75
CA GLU A 127 -23.13 15.26 -18.94
C GLU A 127 -21.68 15.09 -18.47
N PRO A 128 -20.70 15.81 -19.06
CA PRO A 128 -19.36 15.87 -18.50
C PRO A 128 -19.40 16.64 -17.18
N PHE A 129 -18.86 16.04 -16.11
CA PHE A 129 -18.54 16.74 -14.87
C PHE A 129 -17.40 17.75 -15.07
#